data_AF-G8S635-F1
#
_entry.id   AF-G8S635-F1
#
_cell.length_a   1.000
_cell.length_b   1.000
_cell.length_c   1.000
_cell.angle_alpha   90.00
_cell.angle_beta   90.00
_cell.angle_gamma   90.00
#
_symmetry.space_group_name_H-M   'P 1'
#
loop_
_entity.id
_entity.type
_entity.pdbx_description
1 polymer ?
#
loop_
_entity_poly.entity_id
_entity_poly.type
_entity_poly.pdbx_seq_one_letter_code
_entity_poly.pdbx_strand_id
1 'polypeptide(L)'
;MSEPRRDRLDQPREPGRVQLPKFDPEAFGRWSESIARYMGTAKFIVYMTVVIGAWFLWNRLMPIWKFDPYPFGFLTLVLSLQASYAAPLILLAQNRQADRDRIAMDEDRRRAQLQKADTEYLTREIASLRIALGDVATRDFIRSELARLAAELDDAALRREKRARIEWEEDHP
;
A
#
# COMPACT_ATOMS: atom_id res chain seq x y z
N MET A 1 16.15 -63.74 -36.99
CA MET A 1 16.26 -62.40 -37.60
C MET A 1 15.78 -61.41 -36.57
N SER A 2 16.70 -60.78 -35.84
CA SER A 2 16.40 -59.87 -34.72
C SER A 2 17.22 -58.60 -34.91
N GLU A 3 16.56 -57.52 -35.30
CA GLU A 3 17.21 -56.22 -35.52
C GLU A 3 17.60 -55.55 -34.19
N PRO A 4 18.78 -54.91 -34.10
CA PRO A 4 19.17 -54.15 -32.93
C PRO A 4 18.41 -52.82 -32.90
N ARG A 5 17.67 -52.60 -31.82
CA ARG A 5 16.93 -51.36 -31.53
C ARG A 5 17.93 -50.20 -31.46
N ARG A 6 17.97 -49.38 -32.51
CA ARG A 6 18.80 -48.18 -32.58
C ARG A 6 18.27 -47.15 -31.57
N ASP A 7 19.06 -46.90 -30.54
CA ASP A 7 18.82 -45.83 -29.57
C ASP A 7 18.91 -44.48 -30.30
N ARG A 8 17.77 -43.78 -30.39
CA ARG A 8 17.67 -42.50 -31.12
C ARG A 8 18.27 -41.41 -30.24
N LEU A 9 19.44 -40.92 -30.63
CA LEU A 9 20.21 -39.81 -30.04
C LEU A 9 19.53 -38.43 -30.12
N ASP A 10 18.24 -38.38 -30.46
CA ASP A 10 17.51 -37.16 -30.83
C ASP A 10 16.48 -36.74 -29.75
N GLN A 11 16.47 -37.42 -28.60
CA GLN A 11 15.69 -36.98 -27.46
C GLN A 11 16.55 -36.08 -26.57
N PRO A 12 16.19 -34.79 -26.38
CA PRO A 12 16.86 -33.96 -25.40
C PRO A 12 16.66 -34.62 -24.03
N ARG A 13 17.78 -35.06 -23.46
CA ARG A 13 17.85 -35.69 -22.14
C ARG A 13 17.20 -34.72 -21.15
N GLU A 14 16.02 -35.06 -20.63
CA GLU A 14 15.35 -34.24 -19.63
C GLU A 14 16.34 -34.00 -18.48
N PRO A 15 16.73 -32.75 -18.18
CA PRO A 15 17.64 -32.48 -17.09
C PRO A 15 16.96 -33.01 -15.83
N GLY A 16 17.57 -34.04 -15.24
CA GLY A 16 17.06 -34.71 -14.05
C GLY A 16 16.63 -33.65 -13.06
N ARG A 17 15.33 -33.64 -12.73
CA ARG A 17 14.72 -32.64 -11.86
C ARG A 17 15.38 -32.79 -10.49
N VAL A 18 16.41 -32.00 -10.23
CA VAL A 18 17.05 -31.93 -8.92
C VAL A 18 15.96 -31.43 -7.98
N GLN A 19 15.37 -32.33 -7.20
CA GLN A 19 14.43 -31.98 -6.16
C GLN A 19 15.24 -31.34 -5.04
N LEU A 20 15.49 -30.04 -5.17
CA LEU A 20 15.97 -29.23 -4.06
C LEU A 20 14.95 -29.36 -2.93
N PRO A 21 15.39 -29.61 -1.68
CA PRO A 21 14.49 -29.62 -0.54
C PRO A 21 13.70 -28.32 -0.51
N LYS A 22 12.37 -28.41 -0.48
CA LYS A 22 11.48 -27.24 -0.41
C LYS A 22 11.75 -26.51 0.90
N PHE A 23 12.52 -25.44 0.84
CA PHE A 23 12.77 -24.56 1.97
C PHE A 23 11.46 -23.86 2.29
N ASP A 24 10.96 -24.00 3.52
CA ASP A 24 9.71 -23.39 3.97
C ASP A 24 9.88 -21.86 4.09
N PRO A 25 9.31 -21.06 3.18
CA PRO A 25 9.49 -19.62 3.17
C PRO A 25 8.82 -18.95 4.39
N GLU A 26 7.81 -19.57 5.00
CA GLU A 26 7.08 -19.01 6.13
C GLU A 26 7.88 -19.12 7.44
N ALA A 27 8.54 -20.26 7.66
CA ALA A 27 9.43 -20.45 8.80
C ALA A 27 10.61 -19.47 8.75
N PHE A 28 11.21 -19.32 7.56
CA PHE A 28 12.28 -18.36 7.34
C PHE A 28 11.80 -16.91 7.51
N GLY A 29 10.60 -16.59 7.01
CA GLY A 29 10.01 -15.27 7.14
C GLY A 29 9.81 -14.82 8.59
N ARG A 30 9.31 -15.70 9.45
CA ARG A 30 9.15 -15.44 10.89
C ARG A 30 10.49 -15.27 11.60
N TRP A 31 11.47 -16.12 11.26
CA TRP A 31 12.82 -16.05 11.83
C TRP A 31 13.53 -14.74 11.46
N SER A 32 13.52 -14.35 10.18
CA SER A 32 14.10 -13.10 9.72
C SER A 32 13.44 -11.86 10.33
N GLU A 33 12.13 -11.90 10.57
CA GLU A 33 11.42 -10.79 11.22
C GLU A 33 11.81 -10.64 12.69
N SER A 34 12.02 -11.75 13.40
CA SER A 34 12.56 -11.74 14.75
C SER A 34 13.98 -11.17 14.79
N ILE A 35 14.83 -11.56 13.83
CA ILE A 35 16.20 -11.05 13.72
C ILE A 35 16.21 -9.54 13.41
N ALA A 36 15.36 -9.09 12.49
CA ALA A 36 15.28 -7.68 12.12
C ALA A 36 14.86 -6.82 13.33
N ARG A 37 13.88 -7.28 14.12
CA ARG A 37 13.49 -6.62 15.38
C ARG A 37 14.61 -6.65 16.42
N TYR A 38 15.34 -7.76 16.51
CA TYR A 38 16.44 -7.91 17.47
C TYR A 38 17.63 -6.99 17.15
N MET A 39 18.10 -7.00 15.90
CA MET A 39 19.21 -6.15 15.45
C MET A 39 18.88 -4.65 15.45
N GLY A 40 17.62 -4.27 15.20
CA GLY A 40 17.18 -2.87 15.18
C GLY A 40 16.97 -2.24 16.56
N THR A 41 17.09 -3.00 17.65
CA THR A 41 16.83 -2.50 19.01
C THR A 41 18.14 -2.14 19.73
N ALA A 42 18.16 -1.04 20.49
CA ALA A 42 19.32 -0.61 21.31
C ALA A 42 19.83 -1.70 22.28
N LYS A 43 18.98 -2.66 22.65
CA LYS A 43 19.30 -3.84 23.45
C LYS A 43 20.42 -4.69 22.86
N PHE A 44 20.50 -4.81 21.52
CA PHE A 44 21.55 -5.60 20.87
C PHE A 44 22.94 -4.99 21.09
N ILE A 45 23.05 -3.66 20.96
CA ILE A 45 24.31 -2.93 21.16
C ILE A 45 24.77 -3.12 22.61
N VAL A 46 23.87 -2.93 23.59
CA VAL A 46 24.17 -3.12 25.01
C VAL A 46 24.65 -4.55 25.29
N TYR A 47 23.96 -5.56 24.75
CA TYR A 47 24.38 -6.96 24.90
C TYR A 47 25.77 -7.21 24.32
N MET A 48 26.06 -6.73 23.12
CA MET A 48 27.38 -6.87 22.49
C MET A 48 28.49 -6.18 23.29
N THR A 49 28.24 -4.97 23.81
CA THR A 49 29.19 -4.28 24.68
C THR A 49 29.47 -5.07 25.96
N VAL A 50 28.44 -5.64 26.58
CA VAL A 50 28.60 -6.48 27.79
C VAL A 50 29.41 -7.74 27.49
N VAL A 51 29.16 -8.42 26.38
CA VAL A 51 29.90 -9.63 25.99
C VAL A 51 31.38 -9.31 25.74
N ILE A 52 31.69 -8.26 24.98
CA ILE A 52 33.07 -7.83 24.72
C ILE A 52 33.76 -7.40 26.03
N GLY A 53 33.05 -6.63 26.87
CA GLY A 53 33.56 -6.20 28.18
C GLY A 53 33.83 -7.37 29.12
N ALA A 54 32.94 -8.37 29.17
CA ALA A 54 33.11 -9.57 29.96
C ALA A 54 34.30 -10.41 29.47
N TRP A 55 34.49 -10.53 28.15
CA TRP A 55 35.65 -11.20 27.56
C TRP A 55 36.96 -10.53 27.94
N PHE A 56 37.01 -9.20 27.85
CA PHE A 56 38.17 -8.41 28.26
C PHE A 56 38.46 -8.60 29.75
N LEU A 57 37.43 -8.51 30.60
CA LEU A 57 37.55 -8.64 32.04
C LEU A 57 38.03 -10.05 32.45
N TRP A 58 37.49 -11.10 31.82
CA TRP A 58 37.94 -12.48 32.04
C TRP A 58 39.44 -12.66 31.73
N ASN A 59 39.87 -12.20 30.56
CA ASN A 59 41.28 -12.29 30.14
C ASN A 59 42.22 -11.41 30.99
N ARG A 60 41.70 -10.32 31.59
CA ARG A 60 42.48 -9.45 32.47
C ARG A 60 42.61 -10.00 33.89
N LEU A 61 41.53 -10.55 34.44
CA LEU A 61 41.44 -10.97 35.84
C LEU A 61 41.98 -12.39 36.12
N MET A 62 42.08 -13.25 35.10
CA MET A 62 42.66 -14.60 35.25
C MET A 62 44.06 -14.69 34.63
N PRO A 63 45.14 -14.32 35.35
CA PRO A 63 46.49 -14.35 34.81
C PRO A 63 47.04 -15.76 34.52
N ILE A 64 46.47 -16.80 35.13
CA ILE A 64 46.90 -18.20 34.99
C ILE A 64 46.16 -18.91 33.84
N TRP A 65 44.97 -18.43 33.46
CA TRP A 65 44.11 -18.99 32.41
C TRP A 65 43.77 -17.93 31.34
N LYS A 66 44.80 -17.23 30.84
CA LYS A 66 44.65 -16.24 29.76
C LYS A 66 44.32 -16.98 28.46
N PHE A 67 43.04 -17.11 28.17
CA PHE A 67 42.55 -17.76 26.95
C PHE A 67 42.92 -16.97 25.69
N ASP A 68 42.97 -15.63 25.78
CA ASP A 68 43.26 -14.72 24.66
C ASP A 68 44.13 -13.52 25.12
N PRO A 69 45.47 -13.65 25.08
CA PRO A 69 46.39 -12.57 25.44
C PRO A 69 46.28 -11.35 24.50
N TYR A 70 46.58 -10.15 25.01
CA TYR A 70 46.67 -8.93 24.19
C TYR A 70 47.63 -9.15 23.02
N PRO A 71 47.21 -8.93 21.76
CA PRO A 71 46.14 -8.04 21.29
C PRO A 71 44.74 -8.67 21.04
N PHE A 72 44.37 -9.78 21.68
CA PHE A 72 43.07 -10.46 21.54
C PHE A 72 42.81 -11.04 20.13
N GLY A 73 43.71 -11.92 19.69
CA GLY A 73 43.62 -12.55 18.38
C GLY A 73 42.36 -13.40 18.20
N PHE A 74 41.95 -14.13 19.25
CA PHE A 74 40.79 -15.00 19.17
C PHE A 74 39.48 -14.20 19.06
N LEU A 75 39.32 -13.16 19.90
CA LEU A 75 38.17 -12.26 19.81
C LEU A 75 38.06 -11.64 18.41
N THR A 76 39.19 -11.20 17.85
CA THR A 76 39.25 -10.61 16.51
C THR A 76 38.84 -11.61 15.43
N LEU A 77 39.31 -12.86 15.52
CA LEU A 77 38.92 -13.93 14.59
C LEU A 77 37.41 -14.20 14.64
N VAL A 78 36.84 -14.31 15.84
CA VAL A 78 35.40 -14.54 16.01
C VAL A 78 34.57 -13.39 15.48
N LEU A 79 34.95 -12.13 15.78
CA LEU A 79 34.25 -10.95 15.27
C LEU A 79 34.33 -10.84 13.74
N SER A 80 35.47 -11.19 13.16
CA SER A 80 35.65 -11.21 11.70
C SER A 80 34.75 -12.26 11.04
N LEU A 81 34.67 -13.46 11.62
CA LEU A 81 33.76 -14.51 11.17
C LEU A 81 32.29 -14.10 11.33
N GLN A 82 31.93 -13.48 12.45
CA GLN A 82 30.59 -12.98 12.69
C GLN A 82 30.16 -11.99 11.60
N ALA A 83 31.01 -11.02 11.26
CA ALA A 83 30.74 -10.05 10.20
C ALA A 83 30.58 -10.73 8.83
N SER A 84 31.41 -11.72 8.52
CA SER A 84 31.35 -12.48 7.27
C SER A 84 30.03 -13.24 7.10
N TYR A 85 29.53 -13.89 8.16
CA TYR A 85 28.25 -14.62 8.12
C TYR A 85 27.02 -13.71 8.24
N ALA A 86 27.17 -12.51 8.83
CA ALA A 86 26.10 -11.52 8.88
C ALA A 86 25.71 -11.01 7.48
N ALA A 87 26.68 -10.81 6.58
CA ALA A 87 26.42 -10.31 5.23
C ALA A 87 25.37 -11.13 4.42
N PRO A 88 25.50 -12.46 4.25
CA PRO A 88 24.51 -13.25 3.52
C PRO A 88 23.15 -13.30 4.24
N LEU A 89 23.12 -13.30 5.57
CA LEU A 89 21.87 -13.25 6.33
C LEU A 89 21.14 -11.91 6.13
N ILE A 90 21.88 -10.80 6.15
CA ILE A 90 21.35 -9.47 5.89
C ILE A 90 20.84 -9.39 4.46
N LEU A 91 21.59 -9.88 3.47
CA LEU A 91 21.13 -9.92 2.06
C LEU A 91 19.82 -10.68 1.89
N LEU A 92 19.68 -11.82 2.58
CA LEU A 92 18.46 -12.60 2.50
C LEU A 92 17.27 -11.92 3.19
N ALA A 93 17.51 -11.23 4.31
CA ALA A 93 16.51 -10.39 4.95
C ALA A 93 16.11 -9.18 4.09
N GLN A 94 17.08 -8.57 3.39
CA GLN A 94 16.88 -7.45 2.47
C GLN A 94 16.09 -7.88 1.23
N ASN A 95 16.40 -9.01 0.59
CA ASN A 95 15.64 -9.53 -0.55
C ASN A 95 14.16 -9.68 -0.19
N ARG A 96 13.87 -10.23 1.00
CA ARG A 96 12.49 -10.39 1.47
C ARG A 96 11.80 -9.06 1.83
N GLN A 97 12.55 -8.06 2.29
CA GLN A 97 12.02 -6.70 2.46
C GLN A 97 11.69 -6.10 1.10
N ALA A 98 12.59 -6.17 0.14
CA ALA A 98 12.40 -5.68 -1.23
C ALA A 98 11.20 -6.35 -1.94
N ASP A 99 10.99 -7.65 -1.74
CA ASP A 99 9.83 -8.37 -2.29
C ASP A 99 8.51 -7.84 -1.69
N ARG A 100 8.47 -7.62 -0.37
CA ARG A 100 7.29 -7.02 0.30
C ARG A 100 7.05 -5.59 -0.16
N ASP A 101 8.10 -4.79 -0.24
CA ASP A 101 8.03 -3.40 -0.67
C ASP A 101 7.52 -3.32 -2.12
N ARG A 102 7.98 -4.23 -2.99
CA ARG A 102 7.50 -4.34 -4.37
C ARG A 102 6.01 -4.62 -4.43
N ILE A 103 5.51 -5.60 -3.66
CA ILE A 103 4.07 -5.91 -3.61
C ILE A 103 3.27 -4.69 -3.12
N ALA A 104 3.74 -4.03 -2.07
CA ALA A 104 3.09 -2.83 -1.55
C ALA A 104 3.05 -1.70 -2.58
N MET A 105 4.14 -1.47 -3.33
CA MET A 105 4.19 -0.48 -4.41
C MET A 105 3.24 -0.82 -5.56
N ASP A 106 3.14 -2.09 -5.94
CA ASP A 106 2.24 -2.52 -7.02
C ASP A 106 0.76 -2.35 -6.61
N GLU A 107 0.44 -2.63 -5.35
CA GLU A 107 -0.90 -2.38 -4.80
C GLU A 107 -1.23 -0.88 -4.74
N ASP A 108 -0.29 -0.06 -4.31
CA ASP A 108 -0.45 1.40 -4.28
C ASP A 108 -0.67 1.98 -5.68
N ARG A 109 0.12 1.53 -6.67
CA ARG A 109 -0.09 1.91 -8.09
C ARG A 109 -1.48 1.54 -8.58
N ARG A 110 -1.97 0.33 -8.24
CA ARG A 110 -3.33 -0.10 -8.62
C ARG A 110 -4.39 0.77 -7.96
N ARG A 111 -4.24 1.10 -6.68
CA ARG A 111 -5.14 2.01 -5.96
C ARG A 111 -5.12 3.42 -6.55
N ALA A 112 -3.97 3.92 -6.95
CA ALA A 112 -3.83 5.23 -7.61
C ALA A 112 -4.52 5.26 -8.98
N GLN A 113 -4.41 4.17 -9.77
CA GLN A 113 -5.12 4.05 -11.04
C GLN A 113 -6.64 4.03 -10.86
N LEU A 114 -7.15 3.30 -9.86
CA LEU A 114 -8.57 3.27 -9.53
C LEU A 114 -9.08 4.65 -9.08
N GLN A 115 -8.37 5.31 -8.15
CA GLN A 115 -8.72 6.67 -7.72
C GLN A 115 -8.73 7.69 -8.87
N LYS A 116 -7.78 7.57 -9.81
CA LYS A 116 -7.77 8.39 -11.02
C LYS A 116 -9.02 8.16 -11.86
N ALA A 117 -9.38 6.90 -12.12
CA ALA A 117 -10.56 6.54 -12.89
C ALA A 117 -11.86 7.03 -12.21
N ASP A 118 -11.99 6.87 -10.90
CA ASP A 118 -13.13 7.37 -10.12
C ASP A 118 -13.23 8.91 -10.20
N THR A 119 -12.09 9.60 -10.11
CA THR A 119 -12.05 11.06 -10.22
C THR A 119 -12.45 11.53 -11.62
N GLU A 120 -11.97 10.86 -12.68
CA GLU A 120 -12.37 11.14 -14.06
C GLU A 120 -13.86 10.89 -14.29
N TYR A 121 -14.39 9.80 -13.73
CA TYR A 121 -15.82 9.48 -13.78
C TYR A 121 -16.66 10.57 -13.10
N LEU A 122 -16.34 10.91 -11.84
CA LEU A 122 -17.03 11.95 -11.09
C LEU A 122 -16.94 13.32 -11.79
N THR A 123 -15.79 13.66 -12.36
CA THR A 123 -15.62 14.92 -13.10
C THR A 123 -16.51 14.96 -14.34
N ARG A 124 -16.61 13.83 -15.06
CA ARG A 124 -17.50 13.71 -16.23
C ARG A 124 -18.96 13.79 -15.84
N GLU A 125 -19.33 13.16 -14.73
CA GLU A 125 -20.69 13.19 -14.19
C GLU A 125 -21.09 14.57 -13.69
N ILE A 126 -20.17 15.30 -13.05
CA ILE A 126 -20.39 16.69 -12.65
C ILE A 126 -20.51 17.59 -13.89
N ALA A 127 -19.70 17.36 -14.93
CA ALA A 127 -19.78 18.11 -16.17
C ALA A 127 -21.12 17.89 -16.90
N SER A 128 -21.60 16.64 -16.99
CA SER A 128 -22.90 16.33 -17.58
C SER A 128 -24.05 16.91 -16.75
N LEU A 129 -23.98 16.78 -15.42
CA LEU A 129 -24.94 17.39 -14.50
C LEU A 129 -24.96 18.92 -14.63
N ARG A 130 -23.80 19.56 -14.75
CA ARG A 130 -23.70 21.03 -14.94
C ARG A 130 -24.34 21.48 -16.25
N ILE A 131 -24.19 20.73 -17.34
CA ILE A 131 -24.83 21.05 -18.62
C ILE A 131 -26.35 20.89 -18.50
N ALA A 132 -26.81 19.76 -17.96
CA ALA A 132 -28.24 19.51 -17.75
C ALA A 132 -28.90 20.56 -16.84
N LEU A 133 -28.22 20.96 -15.77
CA LEU A 133 -28.70 22.02 -14.88
C LEU A 133 -28.62 23.40 -15.53
N GLY A 134 -27.62 23.64 -16.39
CA GLY A 134 -27.47 24.87 -17.15
C GLY A 134 -28.64 25.14 -18.10
N ASP A 135 -29.16 24.10 -18.77
CA ASP A 135 -30.35 24.23 -19.63
C ASP A 135 -31.61 24.56 -18.80
N VAL A 136 -31.82 23.90 -17.66
CA VAL A 136 -33.03 24.05 -16.83
C VAL A 136 -33.01 25.36 -16.00
N ALA A 137 -31.84 25.86 -15.63
CA ALA A 137 -31.67 27.08 -14.83
C ALA A 137 -31.28 28.31 -15.67
N THR A 138 -31.65 28.37 -16.95
CA THR A 138 -31.40 29.57 -17.74
C THR A 138 -32.15 30.75 -17.10
N ARG A 139 -31.45 31.87 -16.86
CA ARG A 139 -32.02 33.08 -16.23
C ARG A 139 -33.35 33.49 -16.86
N ASP A 140 -33.48 33.32 -18.18
CA ASP A 140 -34.69 33.67 -18.92
C ASP A 140 -35.85 32.70 -18.66
N PHE A 141 -35.60 31.41 -18.44
CA PHE A 141 -36.62 30.44 -18.06
C PHE A 141 -37.12 30.69 -16.62
N ILE A 142 -36.19 30.89 -15.68
CA ILE A 142 -36.57 31.24 -14.31
C ILE A 142 -37.32 32.57 -14.29
N ARG A 143 -36.87 33.56 -15.08
CA ARG A 143 -37.56 34.84 -15.21
C ARG A 143 -38.92 34.71 -15.85
N SER A 144 -39.07 33.91 -16.91
CA SER A 144 -40.36 33.70 -17.56
C SER A 144 -41.34 33.00 -16.63
N GLU A 145 -40.89 32.01 -15.86
CA GLU A 145 -41.78 31.26 -14.98
C GLU A 145 -42.14 32.04 -13.71
N LEU A 146 -41.21 32.82 -13.16
CA LEU A 146 -41.52 33.81 -12.13
C LEU A 146 -42.48 34.89 -12.63
N ALA A 147 -42.28 35.40 -13.85
CA ALA A 147 -43.18 36.39 -14.44
C ALA A 147 -44.57 35.81 -14.71
N ARG A 148 -44.65 34.56 -15.18
CA ARG A 148 -45.89 33.84 -15.41
C ARG A 148 -46.66 33.62 -14.12
N LEU A 149 -45.99 33.16 -13.07
CA LEU A 149 -46.58 32.99 -11.74
C LEU A 149 -47.04 34.34 -11.14
N ALA A 150 -46.25 35.40 -11.32
CA ALA A 150 -46.64 36.75 -10.88
C ALA A 150 -47.89 37.25 -11.61
N ALA A 151 -47.95 37.09 -12.93
CA ALA A 151 -49.11 37.47 -13.72
C ALA A 151 -50.37 36.68 -13.34
N GLU A 152 -50.23 35.38 -13.06
CA GLU A 152 -51.35 34.53 -12.64
C GLU A 152 -51.91 34.97 -11.27
N LEU A 153 -51.05 35.42 -10.35
CA LEU A 153 -51.44 35.98 -9.06
C LEU A 153 -52.16 37.33 -9.20
N ASP A 154 -51.66 38.24 -10.06
CA ASP A 154 -52.32 39.52 -10.34
C ASP A 154 -53.70 39.34 -10.98
N ASP A 155 -53.81 38.44 -11.96
CA ASP A 155 -55.10 38.09 -12.57
C ASP A 155 -56.07 37.45 -11.57
N ALA A 156 -55.56 36.67 -10.62
CA ALA A 156 -56.36 36.13 -9.53
C ALA A 156 -56.84 37.25 -8.58
N ALA A 157 -56.00 38.25 -8.28
CA ALA A 157 -56.36 39.38 -7.45
C ALA A 157 -57.42 40.27 -8.13
N LEU A 158 -57.24 40.62 -9.41
CA LEU A 158 -58.22 41.39 -10.18
C LEU A 158 -59.56 40.66 -10.31
N ARG A 159 -59.54 39.32 -10.47
CA ARG A 159 -60.76 38.50 -10.47
C ARG A 159 -61.47 38.48 -9.12
N ARG A 160 -60.76 38.62 -8.00
CA ARG A 160 -61.38 38.78 -6.67
C ARG A 160 -61.98 40.17 -6.53
N GLU A 161 -61.28 41.20 -6.98
CA GLU A 161 -61.72 42.59 -6.89
C GLU A 161 -62.94 42.89 -7.78
N LYS A 162 -62.98 42.36 -9.01
CA LYS A 162 -64.16 42.44 -9.89
C LYS A 162 -65.38 41.76 -9.28
N ARG A 163 -65.21 40.60 -8.65
CA ARG A 163 -66.31 39.90 -7.96
C ARG A 163 -66.83 40.75 -6.81
N ALA A 164 -65.94 41.29 -5.98
CA ALA A 164 -66.32 42.17 -4.88
C ALA A 164 -67.04 43.44 -5.34
N ARG A 165 -66.63 44.03 -6.48
CA ARG A 165 -67.31 45.21 -7.04
C ARG A 165 -68.70 44.88 -7.60
N ILE A 166 -68.85 43.78 -8.32
CA ILE A 166 -70.16 43.35 -8.84
C ILE A 166 -71.12 43.07 -7.67
N GLU A 167 -70.63 42.38 -6.63
CA GLU A 167 -71.39 42.09 -5.41
C GLU A 167 -71.80 43.38 -4.67
N TRP A 168 -70.94 44.40 -4.63
CA TRP A 168 -71.27 45.70 -4.04
C TRP A 168 -72.30 46.51 -4.85
N GLU A 169 -72.22 46.45 -6.18
CA GLU A 169 -73.09 47.17 -7.12
C GLU A 169 -74.47 46.50 -7.25
N GLU A 170 -74.58 45.18 -7.04
CA GLU A 170 -75.86 44.49 -6.83
C GLU A 170 -76.54 44.89 -5.51
N ASP A 171 -75.76 45.16 -4.45
CA ASP A 171 -76.29 45.50 -3.12
C ASP A 171 -76.68 46.99 -2.96
N HIS A 172 -76.23 47.89 -3.86
CA HIS A 172 -76.45 49.34 -3.75
C HIS A 172 -76.92 49.97 -5.10
N PRO A 173 -78.23 49.97 -5.41
CA PRO A 173 -78.81 50.52 -6.64
C PRO A 173 -79.00 52.04 -6.67
#